data_AF-A0A9W8Y0M5-F1
#
_entry.id   AF-A0A9W8Y0M5-F1
#
_cell.length_a   1.000
_cell.length_b   1.000
_cell.length_c   1.000
_cell.angle_alpha   90.00
_cell.angle_beta   90.00
_cell.angle_gamma   90.00
#
_symmetry.space_group_name_H-M   'P 1'
#
loop_
_entity.id
_entity.type
_entity.pdbx_description
1 polymer ?
#
loop_
_entity_poly.entity_id
_entity_poly.type
_entity_poly.pdbx_seq_one_letter_code
_entity_poly.pdbx_strand_id
1 'polypeptide(L)'
;MGAPKDVELASQTSFEYTSTRSIFTIAADDKVQVKVTFLSPLTPSDLKRQSLIFSYMEVEVTSLDSSEHEVQIYTDISAEWASGDVAAKAEWGFGTTLDGIYYHKVWKQDQQVFNEFNDRAQWGNWYYATDSVDGLTYKSGSDIDVRGAFNGSGKLDNEKDTTFRAINDNWPVFGYAMDLGKVGSEAKSNLFTLGLCQDDAVQFLGADGLTNLPSLWKSYFSDDLAALSFFHKDFSDSSKLSTELDDKISQDSKAVAGDNYAIITTLAARQAFGATQLVGTEDKHFLFLKEISSNGNTQTIDVVYPATPIFFYTNPELVRLLLDPHFENQESGHYPNKYAEHDLGTHYPNATGHPDGNDEPMPVEECGNNLIMVLAYVQLSANSDYIKQHYTILKQWVEYLVEDSLLPAEQLSTDDFAGHLVNQTNLALKGIIGIEAMARMSKIIGETADADNYTSIAHDYITKWEALGINKAADPQHSILNYNNDSTHGLLYNLYNDRLLNLSLVPQEVYDIQSNFYPTVKETYGVPLDTRNKYTKTDWELFCAAIASVETRDIFISDIAKWIAETPSSHPFSDLYETDTGTQVSGIDFKARPVVGGTFALLLLDWDGYSAPPKLL
;
A
#
# COMPACT_ATOMS: atom_id res chain seq x y z
N MET A 1 18.49 1.36 18.13
CA MET A 1 19.21 0.16 17.65
C MET A 1 20.58 0.10 18.30
N GLY A 2 20.82 -0.88 19.17
CA GLY A 2 22.11 -1.10 19.82
C GLY A 2 23.12 -1.76 18.89
N ALA A 3 23.54 -1.08 17.82
CA ALA A 3 24.58 -1.59 16.92
C ALA A 3 25.77 -2.13 17.75
N PRO A 4 26.36 -3.27 17.36
CA PRO A 4 27.54 -3.78 18.02
C PRO A 4 28.57 -2.66 18.18
N LYS A 5 29.03 -2.43 19.43
CA LYS A 5 30.09 -1.46 19.69
C LYS A 5 31.42 -2.08 19.33
N ASP A 6 32.34 -1.25 18.86
CA ASP A 6 33.74 -1.63 18.63
C ASP A 6 33.94 -2.74 17.57
N VAL A 7 33.09 -2.75 16.53
CA VAL A 7 33.23 -3.63 15.35
C VAL A 7 33.62 -2.78 14.14
N GLU A 8 34.58 -3.25 13.35
CA GLU A 8 34.95 -2.61 12.08
C GLU A 8 33.79 -2.71 11.09
N LEU A 9 33.43 -1.59 10.46
CA LEU A 9 32.32 -1.55 9.50
C LEU A 9 32.78 -2.05 8.14
N ALA A 10 32.00 -2.95 7.54
CA ALA A 10 32.12 -3.32 6.14
C ALA A 10 31.59 -2.20 5.22
N SER A 11 31.99 -2.22 3.95
CA SER A 11 31.58 -1.21 2.96
C SER A 11 30.38 -1.68 2.15
N GLN A 12 29.23 -0.99 2.24
CA GLN A 12 28.14 -1.20 1.29
C GLN A 12 28.54 -0.66 -0.09
N THR A 13 28.64 -1.52 -1.09
CA THR A 13 29.10 -1.20 -2.44
C THR A 13 27.96 -0.99 -3.42
N SER A 14 26.78 -1.58 -3.19
CA SER A 14 25.57 -1.30 -3.96
C SER A 14 24.29 -1.49 -3.13
N PHE A 15 23.22 -0.82 -3.58
CA PHE A 15 21.85 -1.05 -3.16
C PHE A 15 20.96 -1.06 -4.40
N GLU A 16 20.12 -2.08 -4.51
CA GLU A 16 19.16 -2.27 -5.59
C GLU A 16 17.80 -2.63 -4.99
N TYR A 17 16.72 -2.23 -5.66
CA TYR A 17 15.38 -2.65 -5.30
C TYR A 17 14.58 -3.03 -6.53
N THR A 18 13.70 -4.00 -6.34
CA THR A 18 12.63 -4.36 -7.28
C THR A 18 11.28 -4.16 -6.60
N SER A 19 10.20 -4.50 -7.29
CA SER A 19 8.85 -4.41 -6.74
C SER A 19 8.71 -5.25 -5.47
N THR A 20 9.41 -6.39 -5.40
CA THR A 20 9.36 -7.36 -4.31
C THR A 20 10.67 -7.51 -3.50
N ARG A 21 11.80 -6.95 -3.96
CA ARG A 21 13.12 -7.14 -3.33
C ARG A 21 13.87 -5.88 -2.94
N SER A 22 14.69 -6.00 -1.91
CA SER A 22 15.73 -5.04 -1.55
C SER A 22 17.04 -5.80 -1.42
N ILE A 23 18.06 -5.41 -2.18
CA ILE A 23 19.32 -6.15 -2.32
C ILE A 23 20.46 -5.22 -1.91
N PHE A 24 21.22 -5.64 -0.92
CA PHE A 24 22.40 -4.92 -0.43
C PHE A 24 23.65 -5.73 -0.76
N THR A 25 24.62 -5.11 -1.42
CA THR A 25 25.94 -5.72 -1.64
C THR A 25 26.95 -5.05 -0.71
N ILE A 26 27.64 -5.86 0.09
CA ILE A 26 28.55 -5.42 1.14
C ILE A 26 29.90 -6.11 0.92
N ALA A 27 30.98 -5.35 0.92
CA ALA A 27 32.35 -5.86 0.87
C ALA A 27 33.00 -5.79 2.26
N ALA A 28 33.48 -6.94 2.75
CA ALA A 28 34.29 -7.07 3.96
C ALA A 28 35.77 -7.24 3.55
N ASP A 29 36.63 -6.35 4.04
CA ASP A 29 38.08 -6.29 3.77
C ASP A 29 38.49 -6.33 2.29
N ASP A 30 37.60 -5.93 1.38
CA ASP A 30 37.75 -6.09 -0.09
C ASP A 30 38.05 -7.54 -0.54
N LYS A 31 37.76 -8.52 0.33
CA LYS A 31 38.07 -9.95 0.13
C LYS A 31 36.84 -10.81 0.02
N VAL A 32 35.78 -10.45 0.75
CA VAL A 32 34.53 -11.21 0.81
C VAL A 32 33.39 -10.27 0.47
N GLN A 33 32.52 -10.70 -0.43
CA GLN A 33 31.25 -10.04 -0.70
C GLN A 33 30.13 -10.77 0.03
N VAL A 34 29.31 -10.01 0.73
CA VAL A 34 28.03 -10.44 1.31
C VAL A 34 26.92 -9.75 0.54
N LYS A 35 26.04 -10.52 -0.09
CA LYS A 35 24.83 -10.03 -0.74
C LYS A 35 23.64 -10.42 0.12
N VAL A 36 22.91 -9.44 0.63
CA VAL A 36 21.70 -9.64 1.45
C VAL A 36 20.48 -9.27 0.64
N THR A 37 19.65 -10.25 0.32
CA THR A 37 18.40 -10.08 -0.43
C THR A 37 17.22 -10.23 0.53
N PHE A 38 16.50 -9.14 0.77
CA PHE A 38 15.18 -9.18 1.41
C PHE A 38 14.13 -9.38 0.32
N LEU A 39 13.29 -10.40 0.46
CA LEU A 39 12.19 -10.69 -0.45
C LEU A 39 10.88 -10.71 0.33
N SER A 40 9.96 -9.82 -0.03
CA SER A 40 8.57 -9.82 0.44
C SER A 40 7.67 -10.15 -0.75
N PRO A 41 7.28 -11.44 -0.93
CA PRO A 41 6.55 -11.86 -2.11
C PRO A 41 5.20 -11.17 -2.23
N LEU A 42 4.83 -10.80 -3.45
CA LEU A 42 3.47 -10.38 -3.80
C LEU A 42 2.90 -11.42 -4.77
N THR A 43 1.78 -12.02 -4.43
CA THR A 43 1.10 -13.04 -5.26
C THR A 43 -0.39 -12.73 -5.39
N PRO A 44 -0.76 -11.63 -6.10
CA PRO A 44 -2.12 -11.10 -6.11
C PRO A 44 -3.20 -12.07 -6.62
N SER A 45 -2.80 -13.09 -7.39
CA SER A 45 -3.70 -14.13 -7.93
C SER A 45 -3.66 -15.46 -7.15
N ASP A 46 -2.85 -15.58 -6.11
CA ASP A 46 -2.76 -16.75 -5.22
C ASP A 46 -3.00 -16.32 -3.77
N LEU A 47 -4.27 -16.37 -3.35
CA LEU A 47 -4.70 -15.91 -2.02
C LEU A 47 -4.11 -16.75 -0.88
N LYS A 48 -3.74 -18.01 -1.14
CA LYS A 48 -3.05 -18.84 -0.15
C LYS A 48 -1.67 -18.28 0.17
N ARG A 49 -0.88 -17.94 -0.86
CA ARG A 49 0.43 -17.31 -0.66
C ARG A 49 0.31 -15.86 -0.19
N GLN A 50 -0.62 -15.09 -0.75
CA GLN A 50 -0.81 -13.67 -0.43
C GLN A 50 -1.29 -13.44 1.00
N SER A 51 -1.99 -14.42 1.61
CA SER A 51 -2.47 -14.32 3.00
C SER A 51 -1.38 -14.55 4.06
N LEU A 52 -0.18 -14.96 3.67
CA LEU A 52 0.94 -15.16 4.60
C LEU A 52 1.69 -13.84 4.84
N ILE A 53 1.68 -13.37 6.09
CA ILE A 53 2.44 -12.18 6.52
C ILE A 53 3.89 -12.58 6.84
N PHE A 54 4.64 -12.93 5.80
CA PHE A 54 6.00 -13.45 5.89
C PHE A 54 6.93 -12.78 4.87
N SER A 55 8.23 -12.83 5.13
CA SER A 55 9.29 -12.36 4.24
C SER A 55 10.54 -13.22 4.40
N TYR A 56 11.37 -13.23 3.37
CA TYR A 56 12.66 -13.91 3.37
C TYR A 56 13.81 -12.92 3.51
N MET A 57 14.90 -13.39 4.08
CA MET A 57 16.21 -12.77 3.99
C MET A 57 17.20 -13.84 3.54
N GLU A 58 17.71 -13.74 2.32
CA GLU A 58 18.77 -14.60 1.81
C GLU A 58 20.11 -13.88 1.95
N VAL A 59 21.09 -14.56 2.54
CA VAL A 59 22.46 -14.07 2.70
C VAL A 59 23.38 -14.94 1.86
N GLU A 60 23.97 -14.37 0.82
CA GLU A 60 24.94 -15.02 -0.06
C GLU A 60 26.34 -14.46 0.19
N VAL A 61 27.34 -15.34 0.33
CA VAL A 61 28.73 -14.96 0.57
C VAL A 61 29.64 -15.55 -0.51
N THR A 62 30.49 -14.73 -1.10
CA THR A 62 31.48 -15.15 -2.11
C THR A 62 32.82 -14.44 -1.92
N SER A 63 33.91 -15.08 -2.34
CA SER A 63 35.26 -14.49 -2.36
C SER A 63 35.44 -13.55 -3.56
N LEU A 64 36.03 -12.39 -3.30
CA LEU A 64 36.39 -11.37 -4.29
C LEU A 64 37.82 -11.49 -4.82
N ASP A 65 38.72 -12.15 -4.07
CA ASP A 65 40.16 -12.20 -4.36
C ASP A 65 40.65 -13.56 -4.88
N SER A 66 39.72 -14.46 -5.22
CA SER A 66 39.99 -15.84 -5.65
C SER A 66 40.70 -16.73 -4.61
N SER A 67 40.81 -16.28 -3.35
CA SER A 67 41.29 -17.08 -2.22
C SER A 67 40.12 -17.66 -1.43
N GLU A 68 40.37 -18.73 -0.68
CA GLU A 68 39.41 -19.25 0.29
C GLU A 68 39.49 -18.44 1.60
N HIS A 69 38.34 -18.01 2.13
CA HIS A 69 38.24 -17.33 3.43
C HIS A 69 37.35 -18.13 4.37
N GLU A 70 37.73 -18.27 5.63
CA GLU A 70 36.82 -18.80 6.65
C GLU A 70 35.81 -17.73 7.04
N VAL A 71 34.52 -18.01 6.89
CA VAL A 71 33.47 -17.02 7.12
C VAL A 71 32.40 -17.58 8.05
N GLN A 72 32.04 -16.78 9.05
CA GLN A 72 30.85 -16.96 9.87
C GLN A 72 29.91 -15.76 9.69
N ILE A 73 28.61 -16.01 9.68
CA ILE A 73 27.59 -14.97 9.62
C ILE A 73 26.77 -14.97 10.92
N TYR A 74 26.36 -13.79 11.35
CA TYR A 74 25.46 -13.60 12.50
C TYR A 74 24.33 -12.66 12.12
N THR A 75 23.14 -12.97 12.61
CA THR A 75 21.95 -12.14 12.47
C THR A 75 21.00 -12.39 13.64
N ASP A 76 20.30 -11.34 14.06
CA ASP A 76 19.29 -11.40 15.12
C ASP A 76 18.06 -10.57 14.77
N ILE A 77 16.95 -10.89 15.45
CA ILE A 77 15.84 -9.96 15.65
C ILE A 77 15.72 -9.64 17.14
N SER A 78 15.09 -8.51 17.48
CA SER A 78 14.83 -8.12 18.86
C SER A 78 13.38 -8.39 19.27
N ALA A 79 13.11 -8.35 20.58
CA ALA A 79 11.75 -8.37 21.10
C ALA A 79 10.93 -7.13 20.73
N GLU A 80 11.53 -6.10 20.13
CA GLU A 80 10.79 -4.93 19.65
C GLU A 80 9.71 -5.32 18.68
N TRP A 81 9.89 -6.35 17.85
CA TRP A 81 8.88 -6.85 16.91
C TRP A 81 7.54 -7.18 17.57
N ALA A 82 7.54 -7.60 18.83
CA ALA A 82 6.34 -8.01 19.55
C ALA A 82 5.37 -6.87 19.93
N SER A 83 5.83 -5.63 20.04
CA SER A 83 4.97 -4.49 20.41
C SER A 83 5.65 -3.13 20.15
N GLY A 84 4.86 -2.11 19.83
CA GLY A 84 5.29 -0.71 19.89
C GLY A 84 5.51 -0.15 21.31
N ASP A 85 4.96 -0.80 22.34
CA ASP A 85 5.21 -0.47 23.75
C ASP A 85 6.45 -1.22 24.24
N VAL A 86 7.60 -0.54 24.23
CA VAL A 86 8.87 -1.13 24.66
C VAL A 86 8.95 -1.41 26.17
N ALA A 87 7.99 -0.94 26.97
CA ALA A 87 7.90 -1.31 28.39
C ALA A 87 7.10 -2.61 28.61
N ALA A 88 6.37 -3.09 27.59
CA ALA A 88 5.65 -4.34 27.66
C ALA A 88 6.60 -5.54 27.83
N LYS A 89 6.13 -6.55 28.54
CA LYS A 89 6.87 -7.82 28.67
C LYS A 89 6.74 -8.64 27.39
N ALA A 90 7.88 -9.05 26.85
CA ALA A 90 7.94 -10.03 25.80
C ALA A 90 8.16 -11.43 26.37
N GLU A 91 7.57 -12.42 25.71
CA GLU A 91 7.81 -13.83 25.94
C GLU A 91 8.33 -14.46 24.64
N TRP A 92 9.16 -15.48 24.77
CA TRP A 92 9.79 -16.11 23.62
C TRP A 92 10.08 -17.59 23.84
N GLY A 93 10.35 -18.28 22.74
CA GLY A 93 10.73 -19.68 22.73
C GLY A 93 11.60 -20.03 21.53
N PHE A 94 12.24 -21.19 21.60
CA PHE A 94 12.99 -21.76 20.49
C PHE A 94 12.52 -23.18 20.22
N GLY A 95 12.25 -23.49 18.96
CA GLY A 95 11.77 -24.80 18.53
C GLY A 95 12.36 -25.25 17.21
N THR A 96 11.92 -26.44 16.80
CA THR A 96 12.26 -27.05 15.52
C THR A 96 11.00 -27.65 14.93
N THR A 97 10.72 -27.38 13.66
CA THR A 97 9.62 -28.02 12.94
C THR A 97 9.96 -29.49 12.67
N LEU A 98 8.95 -30.32 12.41
CA LEU A 98 9.15 -31.74 12.12
C LEU A 98 10.00 -31.99 10.86
N ASP A 99 10.07 -30.99 10.00
CA ASP A 99 10.68 -31.05 8.69
C ASP A 99 11.97 -30.22 8.59
N GLY A 100 12.58 -29.91 9.74
CA GLY A 100 13.99 -29.49 9.84
C GLY A 100 14.25 -27.99 9.86
N ILE A 101 13.32 -27.16 10.35
CA ILE A 101 13.49 -25.70 10.41
C ILE A 101 13.61 -25.28 11.87
N TYR A 102 14.69 -24.58 12.23
CA TYR A 102 14.81 -23.90 13.52
C TYR A 102 14.04 -22.60 13.51
N TYR A 103 13.40 -22.27 14.64
CA TYR A 103 12.73 -20.99 14.80
C TYR A 103 12.88 -20.44 16.22
N HIS A 104 13.09 -19.13 16.31
CA HIS A 104 12.74 -18.33 17.48
C HIS A 104 11.30 -17.84 17.33
N LYS A 105 10.49 -18.00 18.37
CA LYS A 105 9.13 -17.47 18.48
C LYS A 105 9.14 -16.33 19.50
N VAL A 106 8.53 -15.19 19.20
CA VAL A 106 8.52 -13.99 20.05
C VAL A 106 7.13 -13.34 20.05
N TRP A 107 6.60 -12.99 21.23
CA TRP A 107 5.29 -12.35 21.35
C TRP A 107 5.20 -11.46 22.60
N LYS A 108 4.19 -10.58 22.65
CA LYS A 108 3.86 -9.82 23.86
C LYS A 108 3.19 -10.76 24.85
N GLN A 109 3.71 -10.85 26.08
CA GLN A 109 3.21 -11.82 27.07
C GLN A 109 1.72 -11.63 27.39
N ASP A 110 1.29 -10.37 27.51
CA ASP A 110 -0.12 -10.00 27.68
C ASP A 110 -0.66 -9.51 26.33
N GLN A 111 -1.11 -10.43 25.46
CA GLN A 111 -1.61 -10.07 24.14
C GLN A 111 -2.96 -9.35 24.22
N GLN A 112 -3.06 -8.21 23.52
CA GLN A 112 -4.30 -7.45 23.41
C GLN A 112 -4.78 -7.53 21.97
N VAL A 113 -5.68 -8.49 21.71
CA VAL A 113 -6.23 -8.72 20.36
C VAL A 113 -7.06 -7.51 19.92
N PHE A 114 -6.93 -7.13 18.64
CA PHE A 114 -7.56 -5.95 18.03
C PHE A 114 -7.16 -4.61 18.67
N ASN A 115 -5.95 -4.55 19.24
CA ASN A 115 -5.40 -3.32 19.79
C ASN A 115 -4.02 -3.03 19.20
N GLU A 116 -3.70 -1.76 19.06
CA GLU A 116 -2.40 -1.30 18.59
C GLU A 116 -1.75 -0.28 19.52
N PHE A 117 -0.45 -0.11 19.38
CA PHE A 117 0.32 0.93 20.05
C PHE A 117 1.39 1.44 19.09
N ASN A 118 1.37 2.74 18.77
CA ASN A 118 2.22 3.37 17.75
C ASN A 118 2.18 2.60 16.41
N ASP A 119 0.99 2.39 15.86
CA ASP A 119 0.73 1.67 14.60
C ASP A 119 1.13 0.19 14.57
N ARG A 120 1.35 -0.44 15.73
CA ARG A 120 1.81 -1.83 15.81
C ARG A 120 0.85 -2.68 16.65
N ALA A 121 0.38 -3.77 16.05
CA ALA A 121 -0.46 -4.75 16.70
C ALA A 121 0.11 -5.21 18.05
N GLN A 122 -0.75 -5.32 19.06
CA GLN A 122 -0.41 -5.77 20.41
C GLN A 122 -0.65 -7.27 20.63
N TRP A 123 -0.82 -8.04 19.55
CA TRP A 123 -1.02 -9.49 19.56
C TRP A 123 -0.41 -10.13 18.30
N GLY A 124 -0.23 -11.45 18.35
CA GLY A 124 0.39 -12.25 17.30
C GLY A 124 1.76 -12.80 17.70
N ASN A 125 2.17 -13.83 16.97
CA ASN A 125 3.41 -14.55 17.20
C ASN A 125 4.38 -14.26 16.05
N TRP A 126 5.52 -13.65 16.37
CA TRP A 126 6.62 -13.50 15.42
C TRP A 126 7.48 -14.76 15.39
N TYR A 127 7.85 -15.18 14.18
CA TYR A 127 8.74 -16.30 13.94
C TYR A 127 9.95 -15.83 13.14
N TYR A 128 11.15 -16.08 13.66
CA TYR A 128 12.40 -15.91 12.94
C TYR A 128 13.09 -17.26 12.77
N ALA A 129 13.25 -17.71 11.54
CA ALA A 129 13.52 -19.11 11.22
C ALA A 129 14.60 -19.30 10.16
N THR A 130 15.23 -20.48 10.15
CA THR A 130 16.25 -20.93 9.19
C THR A 130 16.34 -22.45 9.21
N ASP A 131 16.92 -23.06 8.17
CA ASP A 131 17.18 -24.49 8.12
C ASP A 131 18.05 -24.96 9.30
N SER A 132 17.70 -26.11 9.89
CA SER A 132 18.50 -26.81 10.90
C SER A 132 19.64 -27.58 10.23
N VAL A 133 20.76 -26.90 9.95
CA VAL A 133 21.95 -27.49 9.30
C VAL A 133 23.16 -27.55 10.23
N ASP A 134 24.13 -28.39 9.87
CA ASP A 134 25.44 -28.44 10.53
C ASP A 134 26.14 -27.07 10.44
N GLY A 135 26.78 -26.64 11.52
CA GLY A 135 27.45 -25.33 11.60
C GLY A 135 26.53 -24.19 12.06
N LEU A 136 25.22 -24.41 12.17
CA LEU A 136 24.30 -23.46 12.75
C LEU A 136 24.30 -23.54 14.29
N THR A 137 24.38 -22.38 14.92
CA THR A 137 24.17 -22.20 16.36
C THR A 137 23.17 -21.08 16.61
N TYR A 138 22.51 -21.11 17.77
CA TYR A 138 21.48 -20.13 18.13
C TYR A 138 21.65 -19.66 19.58
N LYS A 139 21.07 -18.52 19.93
CA LYS A 139 20.95 -18.08 21.33
C LYS A 139 19.84 -17.04 21.46
N SER A 140 19.09 -17.12 22.56
CA SER A 140 18.24 -16.01 23.03
C SER A 140 18.82 -15.42 24.31
N GLY A 141 18.68 -14.11 24.50
CA GLY A 141 19.21 -13.42 25.68
C GLY A 141 19.35 -11.91 25.46
N SER A 142 20.16 -11.24 26.29
CA SER A 142 20.42 -9.81 26.12
C SER A 142 21.24 -9.54 24.85
N ASP A 143 21.01 -8.41 24.19
CA ASP A 143 21.75 -7.97 23.01
C ASP A 143 23.27 -7.99 23.23
N ILE A 144 23.74 -7.51 24.38
CA ILE A 144 25.16 -7.51 24.75
C ILE A 144 25.72 -8.93 24.83
N ASP A 145 25.02 -9.84 25.52
CA ASP A 145 25.52 -11.21 25.73
C ASP A 145 25.49 -12.02 24.44
N VAL A 146 24.40 -11.93 23.67
CA VAL A 146 24.22 -12.70 22.44
C VAL A 146 25.19 -12.24 21.35
N ARG A 147 25.27 -10.92 21.11
CA ARG A 147 26.21 -10.37 20.11
C ARG A 147 27.66 -10.54 20.58
N GLY A 148 27.90 -10.40 21.88
CA GLY A 148 29.22 -10.62 22.49
C GLY A 148 29.73 -12.06 22.34
N ALA A 149 28.85 -13.06 22.46
CA ALA A 149 29.21 -14.46 22.25
C ALA A 149 29.71 -14.71 20.82
N PHE A 150 29.02 -14.15 19.81
CA PHE A 150 29.47 -14.22 18.43
C PHE A 150 30.79 -13.47 18.22
N ASN A 151 30.89 -12.21 18.69
CA ASN A 151 32.11 -11.41 18.54
C ASN A 151 33.35 -12.07 19.18
N GLY A 152 33.17 -12.78 20.29
CA GLY A 152 34.27 -13.45 20.99
C GLY A 152 34.67 -14.82 20.43
N SER A 153 33.79 -15.50 19.68
CA SER A 153 34.02 -16.91 19.33
C SER A 153 33.59 -17.34 17.91
N GLY A 154 32.95 -16.46 17.14
CA GLY A 154 32.39 -16.77 15.82
C GLY A 154 31.14 -17.67 15.85
N LYS A 155 30.64 -18.01 17.04
CA LYS A 155 29.50 -18.93 17.23
C LYS A 155 28.67 -18.57 18.46
N LEU A 156 27.52 -19.22 18.58
CA LEU A 156 26.66 -19.19 19.76
C LEU A 156 26.74 -20.52 20.52
N ASP A 157 26.23 -20.56 21.73
CA ASP A 157 26.33 -21.70 22.66
C ASP A 157 25.07 -22.57 22.72
N ASN A 158 24.06 -22.28 21.89
CA ASN A 158 22.76 -22.96 21.87
C ASN A 158 21.97 -22.82 23.18
N GLU A 159 22.30 -21.82 23.99
CA GLU A 159 21.52 -21.52 25.19
C GLU A 159 20.19 -20.84 24.85
N LYS A 160 19.20 -21.13 25.69
CA LYS A 160 17.87 -20.57 25.62
C LYS A 160 17.63 -19.79 26.90
N ASP A 161 17.58 -18.48 26.80
CA ASP A 161 17.12 -17.67 27.91
C ASP A 161 15.62 -17.92 28.14
N THR A 162 15.24 -18.22 29.38
CA THR A 162 13.84 -18.41 29.81
C THR A 162 13.40 -17.34 30.81
N THR A 163 14.17 -16.27 30.95
CA THR A 163 13.88 -15.15 31.86
C THR A 163 13.20 -14.03 31.07
N PHE A 164 11.88 -14.14 30.93
CA PHE A 164 11.05 -13.17 30.23
C PHE A 164 11.03 -11.81 30.95
N ARG A 165 11.12 -10.73 30.17
CA ARG A 165 11.34 -9.36 30.66
C ARG A 165 10.73 -8.31 29.73
N ALA A 166 10.76 -7.05 30.15
CA ALA A 166 10.33 -5.94 29.31
C ALA A 166 11.20 -5.83 28.06
N ILE A 167 10.63 -5.41 26.92
CA ILE A 167 11.35 -5.26 25.66
C ILE A 167 12.58 -4.35 25.83
N ASN A 168 12.48 -3.31 26.67
CA ASN A 168 13.56 -2.37 26.95
C ASN A 168 14.51 -2.76 28.10
N ASP A 169 14.34 -3.91 28.74
CA ASP A 169 15.18 -4.40 29.83
C ASP A 169 16.17 -5.44 29.30
N ASN A 170 17.48 -5.12 29.31
CA ASN A 170 18.53 -5.98 28.75
C ASN A 170 18.14 -6.53 27.36
N TRP A 171 17.83 -5.60 26.46
CA TRP A 171 17.22 -5.78 25.14
C TRP A 171 17.22 -7.22 24.63
N PRO A 172 16.10 -7.97 24.75
CA PRO A 172 16.08 -9.36 24.35
C PRO A 172 16.25 -9.48 22.83
N VAL A 173 17.20 -10.33 22.40
CA VAL A 173 17.46 -10.66 21.00
C VAL A 173 17.51 -12.16 20.77
N PHE A 174 17.30 -12.54 19.52
CA PHE A 174 17.10 -13.91 19.06
C PHE A 174 18.01 -14.19 17.88
N GLY A 175 19.22 -14.66 18.20
CA GLY A 175 20.32 -14.76 17.25
C GLY A 175 20.48 -16.14 16.62
N TYR A 176 20.95 -16.13 15.38
CA TYR A 176 21.57 -17.26 14.69
C TYR A 176 23.01 -16.89 14.34
N ALA A 177 23.91 -17.87 14.45
CA ALA A 177 25.26 -17.80 13.90
C ALA A 177 25.51 -19.04 13.05
N MET A 178 25.90 -18.84 11.79
CA MET A 178 26.18 -19.91 10.84
C MET A 178 27.66 -19.89 10.46
N ASP A 179 28.33 -21.03 10.62
CA ASP A 179 29.67 -21.26 10.10
C ASP A 179 29.61 -21.76 8.67
N LEU A 180 29.99 -20.90 7.72
CA LEU A 180 30.05 -21.25 6.30
C LEU A 180 31.31 -22.06 5.96
N GLY A 181 32.24 -22.20 6.91
CA GLY A 181 33.57 -22.72 6.66
C GLY A 181 34.30 -21.89 5.61
N LYS A 182 35.03 -22.57 4.72
CA LYS A 182 35.76 -21.90 3.64
C LYS A 182 34.85 -21.46 2.49
N VAL A 183 34.82 -20.17 2.21
CA VAL A 183 34.12 -19.56 1.07
C VAL A 183 35.14 -19.22 -0.01
N GLY A 184 34.92 -19.73 -1.23
CA GLY A 184 35.71 -19.43 -2.42
C GLY A 184 34.90 -18.63 -3.44
N SER A 185 35.18 -18.83 -4.73
CA SER A 185 34.44 -18.15 -5.81
C SER A 185 33.00 -18.66 -6.00
N GLU A 186 32.70 -19.86 -5.53
CA GLU A 186 31.33 -20.39 -5.49
C GLU A 186 30.63 -19.82 -4.26
N ALA A 187 29.49 -19.16 -4.48
CA ALA A 187 28.74 -18.53 -3.40
C ALA A 187 28.14 -19.59 -2.46
N LYS A 188 28.19 -19.29 -1.16
CA LYS A 188 27.44 -20.04 -0.13
C LYS A 188 26.26 -19.19 0.32
N SER A 189 25.08 -19.79 0.44
CA SER A 189 23.86 -19.09 0.82
C SER A 189 23.22 -19.65 2.07
N ASN A 190 22.54 -18.77 2.81
CA ASN A 190 21.69 -19.11 3.94
C ASN A 190 20.39 -18.33 3.85
N LEU A 191 19.27 -19.05 4.01
CA LEU A 191 17.94 -18.50 3.97
C LEU A 191 17.38 -18.34 5.37
N PHE A 192 16.89 -17.14 5.66
CA PHE A 192 16.12 -16.84 6.86
C PHE A 192 14.69 -16.44 6.46
N THR A 193 13.75 -16.71 7.35
CA THR A 193 12.35 -16.31 7.22
C THR A 193 11.93 -15.54 8.46
N LEU A 194 11.20 -14.44 8.24
CA LEU A 194 10.52 -13.68 9.27
C LEU A 194 9.03 -13.68 8.98
N GLY A 195 8.18 -13.94 9.97
CA GLY A 195 6.74 -13.82 9.77
C GLY A 195 5.94 -13.60 11.04
N LEU A 196 4.72 -13.08 10.85
CA LEU A 196 3.75 -12.80 11.89
C LEU A 196 2.53 -13.70 11.71
N CYS A 197 2.23 -14.50 12.72
CA CYS A 197 1.00 -15.30 12.78
C CYS A 197 0.01 -14.67 13.75
N GLN A 198 -1.17 -14.31 13.25
CA GLN A 198 -2.31 -13.85 14.04
C GLN A 198 -3.50 -14.76 13.76
N ASP A 199 -4.11 -15.30 14.81
CA ASP A 199 -5.26 -16.17 14.67
C ASP A 199 -6.48 -15.42 14.14
N ASP A 200 -6.90 -14.41 14.91
CA ASP A 200 -7.89 -13.41 14.50
C ASP A 200 -7.16 -12.11 14.14
N ALA A 201 -7.59 -11.49 13.04
CA ALA A 201 -6.93 -10.34 12.45
C ALA A 201 -7.77 -9.07 12.53
N VAL A 202 -9.08 -9.18 12.24
CA VAL A 202 -10.00 -8.04 12.16
C VAL A 202 -11.27 -8.34 12.97
N GLN A 203 -11.77 -7.35 13.69
CA GLN A 203 -13.10 -7.40 14.26
C GLN A 203 -14.04 -6.64 13.32
N PHE A 204 -15.12 -7.28 12.84
CA PHE A 204 -15.97 -6.75 11.79
C PHE A 204 -17.46 -6.79 12.18
N LEU A 205 -18.14 -5.66 12.05
CA LEU A 205 -19.60 -5.57 12.11
C LEU A 205 -20.18 -5.80 10.70
N GLY A 206 -20.51 -7.05 10.40
CA GLY A 206 -21.09 -7.44 9.11
C GLY A 206 -22.59 -7.74 9.20
N ALA A 207 -23.11 -8.48 8.21
CA ALA A 207 -24.53 -8.85 8.14
C ALA A 207 -24.99 -9.73 9.30
N ASP A 208 -24.10 -10.57 9.81
CA ASP A 208 -24.36 -11.47 10.94
C ASP A 208 -24.08 -10.83 12.32
N GLY A 209 -23.80 -9.52 12.34
CA GLY A 209 -23.41 -8.76 13.53
C GLY A 209 -21.89 -8.72 13.74
N LEU A 210 -21.49 -8.34 14.95
CA LEU A 210 -20.08 -8.18 15.31
C LEU A 210 -19.40 -9.54 15.45
N THR A 211 -18.37 -9.79 14.64
CA THR A 211 -17.61 -11.04 14.62
C THR A 211 -16.11 -10.80 14.55
N ASN A 212 -15.34 -11.80 14.96
CA ASN A 212 -13.89 -11.82 14.75
C ASN A 212 -13.61 -12.60 13.47
N LEU A 213 -12.88 -11.99 12.54
CA LEU A 213 -12.46 -12.61 11.31
C LEU A 213 -11.06 -13.22 11.49
N PRO A 214 -10.90 -14.53 11.26
CA PRO A 214 -9.59 -15.17 11.30
C PRO A 214 -8.71 -14.67 10.16
N SER A 215 -7.39 -14.72 10.31
CA SER A 215 -6.49 -14.53 9.16
C SER A 215 -6.75 -15.61 8.10
N LEU A 216 -6.81 -15.24 6.81
CA LEU A 216 -7.22 -16.18 5.75
C LEU A 216 -6.29 -17.41 5.65
N TRP A 217 -5.01 -17.26 5.98
CA TRP A 217 -4.04 -18.36 5.95
C TRP A 217 -4.48 -19.56 6.82
N LYS A 218 -5.30 -19.34 7.86
CA LYS A 218 -5.84 -20.41 8.71
C LYS A 218 -6.79 -21.37 8.01
N SER A 219 -7.32 -20.99 6.85
CA SER A 219 -8.08 -21.93 6.03
C SER A 219 -7.17 -22.96 5.35
N TYR A 220 -5.92 -22.58 5.07
CA TYR A 220 -4.97 -23.40 4.33
C TYR A 220 -3.98 -24.18 5.20
N PHE A 221 -3.76 -23.74 6.45
CA PHE A 221 -2.76 -24.30 7.37
C PHE A 221 -3.37 -24.58 8.74
N SER A 222 -2.96 -25.69 9.37
CA SER A 222 -3.49 -26.13 10.66
C SER A 222 -3.08 -25.24 11.83
N ASP A 223 -1.91 -24.61 11.74
CA ASP A 223 -1.27 -23.85 12.81
C ASP A 223 -0.12 -22.98 12.25
N ASP A 224 0.44 -22.13 13.12
CA ASP A 224 1.58 -21.25 12.83
C ASP A 224 2.78 -21.99 12.22
N LEU A 225 3.08 -23.21 12.67
CA LEU A 225 4.26 -23.96 12.24
C LEU A 225 4.06 -24.58 10.86
N ALA A 226 2.84 -25.03 10.54
CA ALA A 226 2.50 -25.48 9.20
C ALA A 226 2.62 -24.34 8.17
N ALA A 227 2.16 -23.12 8.52
CA ALA A 227 2.31 -21.93 7.69
C ALA A 227 3.79 -21.54 7.52
N LEU A 228 4.57 -21.50 8.61
CA LEU A 228 6.01 -21.22 8.59
C LEU A 228 6.77 -22.23 7.73
N SER A 229 6.53 -23.54 7.92
CA SER A 229 7.20 -24.60 7.14
C SER A 229 6.88 -24.51 5.66
N PHE A 230 5.61 -24.24 5.30
CA PHE A 230 5.22 -24.03 3.92
C PHE A 230 5.95 -22.82 3.32
N PHE A 231 5.88 -21.66 3.97
CA PHE A 231 6.52 -20.44 3.45
C PHE A 231 8.03 -20.65 3.31
N HIS A 232 8.74 -21.08 4.35
CA HIS A 232 10.20 -21.24 4.31
C HIS A 232 10.65 -22.11 3.13
N LYS A 233 9.93 -23.20 2.85
CA LYS A 233 10.26 -24.14 1.77
C LYS A 233 9.74 -23.73 0.39
N ASP A 234 8.85 -22.76 0.32
CA ASP A 234 8.32 -22.20 -0.92
C ASP A 234 9.29 -21.18 -1.56
N PHE A 235 10.45 -20.90 -0.95
CA PHE A 235 11.37 -19.85 -1.39
C PHE A 235 11.68 -19.88 -2.89
N SER A 236 11.94 -21.04 -3.48
CA SER A 236 12.23 -21.15 -4.92
C SER A 236 11.04 -20.70 -5.78
N ASP A 237 9.82 -21.13 -5.44
CA ASP A 237 8.60 -20.80 -6.19
C ASP A 237 8.20 -19.34 -5.93
N SER A 238 8.22 -18.90 -4.67
CA SER A 238 8.02 -17.51 -4.25
C SER A 238 8.99 -16.56 -4.96
N SER A 239 10.28 -16.91 -5.04
CA SER A 239 11.30 -16.11 -5.72
C SER A 239 11.03 -16.04 -7.23
N LYS A 240 10.68 -17.16 -7.87
CA LYS A 240 10.31 -17.18 -9.29
C LYS A 240 9.10 -16.28 -9.58
N LEU A 241 8.00 -16.45 -8.84
CA LEU A 241 6.78 -15.64 -9.00
C LEU A 241 7.05 -14.15 -8.78
N SER A 242 7.88 -13.85 -7.79
CA SER A 242 8.29 -12.48 -7.46
C SER A 242 9.11 -11.85 -8.60
N THR A 243 10.02 -12.61 -9.23
CA THR A 243 10.77 -12.14 -10.40
C THR A 243 9.86 -11.92 -11.61
N GLU A 244 8.90 -12.81 -11.85
CA GLU A 244 7.92 -12.64 -12.94
C GLU A 244 7.09 -11.35 -12.75
N LEU A 245 6.67 -11.05 -11.52
CA LEU A 245 5.96 -9.81 -11.21
C LEU A 245 6.86 -8.57 -11.31
N ASP A 246 8.09 -8.64 -10.78
CA ASP A 246 9.09 -7.57 -10.87
C ASP A 246 9.35 -7.21 -12.34
N ASP A 247 9.59 -8.21 -13.18
CA ASP A 247 9.82 -8.05 -14.62
C ASP A 247 8.61 -7.44 -15.31
N LYS A 248 7.39 -7.91 -15.00
CA LYS A 248 6.15 -7.36 -15.57
C LYS A 248 5.99 -5.88 -15.23
N ILE A 249 6.10 -5.51 -13.96
CA ILE A 249 5.95 -4.11 -13.51
C ILE A 249 7.02 -3.22 -14.17
N SER A 250 8.28 -3.68 -14.19
CA SER A 250 9.37 -2.91 -14.78
C SER A 250 9.19 -2.73 -16.29
N GLN A 251 8.86 -3.78 -17.02
CA GLN A 251 8.69 -3.74 -18.48
C GLN A 251 7.50 -2.87 -18.88
N ASP A 252 6.35 -3.06 -18.25
CA ASP A 252 5.13 -2.29 -18.54
C ASP A 252 5.34 -0.79 -18.24
N SER A 253 5.96 -0.47 -17.10
CA SER A 253 6.26 0.93 -16.74
C SER A 253 7.22 1.59 -17.73
N LYS A 254 8.26 0.86 -18.16
CA LYS A 254 9.20 1.37 -19.18
C LYS A 254 8.54 1.56 -20.54
N ALA A 255 7.65 0.64 -20.93
CA ALA A 255 6.90 0.75 -22.18
C ALA A 255 6.00 2.00 -22.19
N VAL A 256 5.38 2.33 -21.04
CA VAL A 256 4.49 3.49 -20.92
C VAL A 256 5.24 4.83 -20.87
N ALA A 257 6.25 4.95 -20.01
CA ALA A 257 6.91 6.24 -19.73
C ALA A 257 8.39 6.13 -19.29
N GLY A 258 9.07 5.05 -19.68
CA GLY A 258 10.52 4.91 -19.50
C GLY A 258 10.98 4.62 -18.06
N ASP A 259 12.29 4.73 -17.84
CA ASP A 259 12.94 4.31 -16.59
C ASP A 259 12.50 5.14 -15.37
N ASN A 260 12.20 6.44 -15.55
CA ASN A 260 11.71 7.28 -14.46
C ASN A 260 10.36 6.78 -13.92
N TYR A 261 9.47 6.31 -14.79
CA TYR A 261 8.21 5.75 -14.33
C TYR A 261 8.41 4.40 -13.64
N ALA A 262 9.33 3.57 -14.15
CA ALA A 262 9.68 2.30 -13.52
C ALA A 262 10.28 2.47 -12.12
N ILE A 263 11.09 3.51 -11.87
CA ILE A 263 11.59 3.85 -10.52
C ILE A 263 10.42 4.00 -9.54
N ILE A 264 9.37 4.72 -9.94
CA ILE A 264 8.23 5.05 -9.08
C ILE A 264 7.37 3.80 -8.79
N THR A 265 6.93 3.09 -9.83
CA THR A 265 6.05 1.92 -9.68
C THR A 265 6.73 0.75 -8.96
N THR A 266 8.02 0.56 -9.22
CA THR A 266 8.85 -0.46 -8.54
C THR A 266 8.95 -0.17 -7.05
N LEU A 267 9.11 1.09 -6.64
CA LEU A 267 9.20 1.46 -5.24
C LEU A 267 7.85 1.32 -4.50
N ALA A 268 6.73 1.60 -5.18
CA ALA A 268 5.40 1.64 -4.58
C ALA A 268 4.78 0.27 -4.27
N ALA A 269 5.11 -0.77 -5.05
CA ALA A 269 4.34 -2.02 -5.08
C ALA A 269 4.20 -2.71 -3.71
N ARG A 270 5.32 -3.02 -3.05
CA ARG A 270 5.32 -3.63 -1.70
C ARG A 270 4.64 -2.76 -0.66
N GLN A 271 4.79 -1.44 -0.74
CA GLN A 271 4.21 -0.52 0.21
C GLN A 271 2.68 -0.54 0.14
N ALA A 272 2.11 -0.52 -1.07
CA ALA A 272 0.66 -0.57 -1.26
C ALA A 272 0.05 -1.86 -0.70
N PHE A 273 0.65 -3.02 -0.98
CA PHE A 273 0.19 -4.31 -0.44
C PHE A 273 0.46 -4.46 1.05
N GLY A 274 1.52 -3.85 1.57
CA GLY A 274 1.92 -3.94 2.98
C GLY A 274 0.92 -3.34 3.97
N ALA A 275 -0.02 -2.53 3.50
CA ALA A 275 -1.12 -1.99 4.31
C ALA A 275 -2.37 -2.87 4.35
N THR A 276 -2.34 -4.05 3.71
CA THR A 276 -3.53 -4.90 3.55
C THR A 276 -3.43 -6.23 4.29
N GLN A 277 -4.57 -6.80 4.66
CA GLN A 277 -4.66 -8.10 5.31
C GLN A 277 -5.86 -8.91 4.80
N LEU A 278 -5.60 -10.13 4.29
CA LEU A 278 -6.63 -11.08 3.90
C LEU A 278 -7.17 -11.82 5.13
N VAL A 279 -8.48 -11.79 5.32
CA VAL A 279 -9.17 -12.37 6.49
C VAL A 279 -10.42 -13.14 6.06
N GLY A 280 -10.92 -14.02 6.94
CA GLY A 280 -12.08 -14.87 6.70
C GLY A 280 -11.70 -16.31 6.35
N THR A 281 -12.58 -16.98 5.61
CA THR A 281 -12.42 -18.37 5.18
C THR A 281 -12.27 -18.49 3.66
N GLU A 282 -11.86 -19.66 3.16
CA GLU A 282 -11.88 -19.95 1.72
C GLU A 282 -13.24 -19.67 1.06
N ASP A 283 -14.34 -19.90 1.79
CA ASP A 283 -15.71 -19.70 1.29
C ASP A 283 -16.14 -18.22 1.34
N LYS A 284 -15.70 -17.45 2.35
CA LYS A 284 -16.05 -16.03 2.53
C LYS A 284 -14.87 -15.28 3.15
N HIS A 285 -14.22 -14.43 2.35
CA HIS A 285 -13.05 -13.66 2.75
C HIS A 285 -13.15 -12.22 2.28
N PHE A 286 -12.31 -11.39 2.90
CA PHE A 286 -12.21 -9.96 2.65
C PHE A 286 -10.74 -9.55 2.58
N LEU A 287 -10.50 -8.39 1.97
CA LEU A 287 -9.22 -7.70 2.04
C LEU A 287 -9.45 -6.40 2.82
N PHE A 288 -8.89 -6.30 4.02
CA PHE A 288 -8.91 -5.05 4.79
C PHE A 288 -7.65 -4.25 4.52
N LEU A 289 -7.78 -2.93 4.57
CA LEU A 289 -6.70 -1.95 4.38
C LEU A 289 -6.64 -1.02 5.60
N LYS A 290 -5.41 -0.72 6.05
CA LYS A 290 -5.15 0.25 7.11
C LYS A 290 -4.73 1.60 6.53
N GLU A 291 -5.29 2.69 7.04
CA GLU A 291 -4.79 4.04 6.80
C GLU A 291 -3.57 4.34 7.70
N ILE A 292 -2.40 3.88 7.28
CA ILE A 292 -1.15 4.03 8.04
C ILE A 292 -0.77 5.51 8.17
N SER A 293 -0.30 5.96 9.35
CA SER A 293 0.34 7.28 9.60
C SER A 293 -0.50 8.57 9.45
N SER A 294 -1.80 8.47 9.12
CA SER A 294 -2.72 9.61 9.25
C SER A 294 -3.35 9.61 10.66
N ASN A 295 -4.37 8.76 10.85
CA ASN A 295 -5.13 8.57 12.09
C ASN A 295 -5.33 7.07 12.44
N GLY A 296 -4.97 6.16 11.53
CA GLY A 296 -5.03 4.72 11.74
C GLY A 296 -6.39 4.10 11.44
N ASN A 297 -7.30 4.79 10.75
CA ASN A 297 -8.64 4.29 10.43
C ASN A 297 -8.60 2.97 9.63
N THR A 298 -9.69 2.20 9.78
CA THR A 298 -9.88 0.92 9.11
C THR A 298 -10.73 1.10 7.87
N GLN A 299 -10.22 0.65 6.73
CA GLN A 299 -10.98 0.64 5.49
C GLN A 299 -11.45 2.03 5.02
N THR A 300 -10.66 3.09 5.18
CA THR A 300 -11.03 4.43 4.69
C THR A 300 -11.21 4.44 3.16
N ILE A 301 -12.38 4.80 2.63
CA ILE A 301 -12.71 4.71 1.20
C ILE A 301 -11.84 5.65 0.37
N ASP A 302 -11.63 6.88 0.82
CA ASP A 302 -10.78 7.86 0.13
C ASP A 302 -9.27 7.51 0.18
N VAL A 303 -8.88 6.51 0.97
CA VAL A 303 -7.53 5.87 0.94
C VAL A 303 -7.53 4.63 0.06
N VAL A 304 -8.60 3.82 0.09
CA VAL A 304 -8.79 2.67 -0.80
C VAL A 304 -8.82 3.12 -2.25
N TYR A 305 -9.55 4.19 -2.55
CA TYR A 305 -9.73 4.77 -3.89
C TYR A 305 -8.40 5.04 -4.62
N PRO A 306 -7.48 5.89 -4.10
CA PRO A 306 -6.21 6.15 -4.76
C PRO A 306 -5.29 4.92 -4.72
N ALA A 307 -5.48 3.96 -3.81
CA ALA A 307 -4.73 2.71 -3.83
C ALA A 307 -5.20 1.73 -4.92
N THR A 308 -6.45 1.82 -5.41
CA THR A 308 -7.01 0.86 -6.36
C THR A 308 -6.24 0.62 -7.66
N PRO A 309 -5.47 1.57 -8.24
CA PRO A 309 -4.82 1.32 -9.52
C PRO A 309 -3.87 0.11 -9.55
N ILE A 310 -3.09 -0.11 -8.47
CA ILE A 310 -2.23 -1.30 -8.39
C ILE A 310 -3.06 -2.58 -8.24
N PHE A 311 -4.17 -2.54 -7.49
CA PHE A 311 -5.04 -3.70 -7.31
C PHE A 311 -5.74 -4.07 -8.63
N PHE A 312 -6.27 -3.09 -9.37
CA PHE A 312 -6.80 -3.32 -10.71
C PHE A 312 -5.76 -3.87 -11.68
N TYR A 313 -4.55 -3.33 -11.67
CA TYR A 313 -3.46 -3.77 -12.55
C TYR A 313 -3.02 -5.21 -12.25
N THR A 314 -2.99 -5.58 -10.98
CA THR A 314 -2.50 -6.91 -10.56
C THR A 314 -3.59 -7.97 -10.54
N ASN A 315 -4.74 -7.68 -9.94
CA ASN A 315 -5.91 -8.55 -9.88
C ASN A 315 -7.17 -7.74 -9.47
N PRO A 316 -8.09 -7.43 -10.39
CA PRO A 316 -9.26 -6.61 -10.10
C PRO A 316 -10.18 -7.19 -9.02
N GLU A 317 -10.13 -8.50 -8.77
CA GLU A 317 -10.85 -9.16 -7.68
C GLU A 317 -10.48 -8.61 -6.30
N LEU A 318 -9.24 -8.13 -6.11
CA LEU A 318 -8.81 -7.53 -4.85
C LEU A 318 -9.58 -6.24 -4.54
N VAL A 319 -10.02 -5.50 -5.56
CA VAL A 319 -10.86 -4.31 -5.35
C VAL A 319 -12.25 -4.70 -4.88
N ARG A 320 -12.84 -5.77 -5.42
CA ARG A 320 -14.09 -6.32 -4.89
C ARG A 320 -13.94 -6.67 -3.40
N LEU A 321 -12.87 -7.38 -3.05
CA LEU A 321 -12.59 -7.77 -1.66
C LEU A 321 -12.35 -6.58 -0.72
N LEU A 322 -11.87 -5.44 -1.23
CA LEU A 322 -11.74 -4.18 -0.48
C LEU A 322 -13.10 -3.47 -0.31
N LEU A 323 -14.01 -3.58 -1.27
CA LEU A 323 -15.32 -2.91 -1.22
C LEU A 323 -16.36 -3.70 -0.43
N ASP A 324 -16.29 -5.03 -0.46
CA ASP A 324 -17.27 -5.92 0.18
C ASP A 324 -17.51 -5.61 1.67
N PRO A 325 -16.50 -5.29 2.52
CA PRO A 325 -16.75 -4.93 3.91
C PRO A 325 -17.68 -3.72 4.07
N HIS A 326 -17.55 -2.71 3.19
CA HIS A 326 -18.39 -1.51 3.19
C HIS A 326 -19.82 -1.81 2.77
N PHE A 327 -19.98 -2.53 1.66
CA PHE A 327 -21.29 -2.96 1.21
C PHE A 327 -21.97 -3.81 2.29
N GLU A 328 -21.29 -4.81 2.84
CA GLU A 328 -21.89 -5.68 3.84
C GLU A 328 -22.27 -4.92 5.12
N ASN A 329 -21.47 -3.95 5.57
CA ASN A 329 -21.82 -3.14 6.74
C ASN A 329 -23.03 -2.24 6.46
N GLN A 330 -22.96 -1.40 5.44
CA GLN A 330 -23.96 -0.36 5.18
C GLN A 330 -25.29 -0.96 4.69
N GLU A 331 -25.28 -1.99 3.84
CA GLU A 331 -26.50 -2.67 3.38
C GLU A 331 -27.21 -3.45 4.49
N SER A 332 -26.50 -3.79 5.56
CA SER A 332 -27.07 -4.41 6.76
C SER A 332 -27.77 -3.41 7.68
N GLY A 333 -27.76 -2.12 7.33
CA GLY A 333 -28.43 -1.06 8.08
C GLY A 333 -27.64 -0.57 9.29
N HIS A 334 -26.32 -0.81 9.31
CA HIS A 334 -25.43 -0.36 10.39
C HIS A 334 -24.97 1.09 10.26
N TYR A 335 -25.42 1.80 9.22
CA TYR A 335 -25.08 3.19 8.99
C TYR A 335 -26.34 4.01 8.64
N PRO A 336 -26.65 5.11 9.37
CA PRO A 336 -27.93 5.80 9.23
C PRO A 336 -27.97 6.87 8.13
N ASN A 337 -26.82 7.34 7.64
CA ASN A 337 -26.78 8.39 6.64
C ASN A 337 -27.05 7.85 5.23
N LYS A 338 -27.44 8.74 4.31
CA LYS A 338 -27.80 8.37 2.94
C LYS A 338 -26.60 8.30 1.98
N TYR A 339 -25.48 8.90 2.35
CA TYR A 339 -24.23 8.86 1.59
C TYR A 339 -23.38 7.64 1.99
N ALA A 340 -22.30 7.39 1.25
CA ALA A 340 -21.37 6.30 1.55
C ALA A 340 -20.57 6.61 2.82
N GLU A 341 -20.41 5.62 3.69
CA GLU A 341 -19.61 5.71 4.91
C GLU A 341 -18.11 5.91 4.57
N HIS A 342 -17.44 6.79 5.31
CA HIS A 342 -16.03 7.13 5.10
C HIS A 342 -15.08 5.98 5.42
N ASP A 343 -15.23 5.37 6.59
CA ASP A 343 -14.38 4.29 7.08
C ASP A 343 -15.20 3.31 7.94
N LEU A 344 -14.68 2.11 8.15
CA LEU A 344 -15.33 1.13 9.01
C LEU A 344 -14.86 1.19 10.46
N GLY A 345 -14.03 2.14 10.85
CA GLY A 345 -13.71 2.33 12.26
C GLY A 345 -12.46 3.16 12.49
N THR A 346 -12.46 3.86 13.62
CA THR A 346 -11.46 4.87 13.96
C THR A 346 -10.05 4.34 14.20
N HIS A 347 -9.87 3.04 14.43
CA HIS A 347 -8.55 2.43 14.61
C HIS A 347 -8.51 0.98 14.11
N TYR A 348 -7.52 0.69 13.26
CA TYR A 348 -7.22 -0.67 12.81
C TYR A 348 -6.89 -1.60 14.00
N PRO A 349 -7.41 -2.84 14.03
CA PRO A 349 -8.19 -3.52 12.99
C PRO A 349 -9.70 -3.59 13.28
N ASN A 350 -10.28 -2.59 13.94
CA ASN A 350 -11.68 -2.62 14.35
C ASN A 350 -12.56 -2.01 13.26
N ALA A 351 -13.17 -2.87 12.45
CA ALA A 351 -14.14 -2.52 11.41
C ALA A 351 -15.59 -2.58 11.96
N THR A 352 -15.89 -1.74 12.95
CA THR A 352 -17.19 -1.70 13.65
C THR A 352 -18.25 -0.79 13.02
N GLY A 353 -17.89 -0.02 12.00
CA GLY A 353 -18.72 1.03 11.39
C GLY A 353 -19.06 2.17 12.35
N HIS A 354 -19.96 3.04 11.89
CA HIS A 354 -20.47 4.22 12.58
C HIS A 354 -22.00 4.16 12.72
N PRO A 355 -22.55 3.29 13.59
CA PRO A 355 -24.00 3.16 13.79
C PRO A 355 -24.70 4.38 14.36
N ASP A 356 -23.92 5.35 14.86
CA ASP A 356 -24.41 6.67 15.26
C ASP A 356 -24.40 7.69 14.10
N GLY A 357 -23.81 7.34 12.96
CA GLY A 357 -23.67 8.18 11.77
C GLY A 357 -22.64 9.31 11.90
N ASN A 358 -21.69 9.19 12.84
CA ASN A 358 -20.67 10.21 13.12
C ASN A 358 -19.29 9.84 12.55
N ASP A 359 -19.25 9.30 11.35
CA ASP A 359 -18.03 9.19 10.56
C ASP A 359 -17.53 10.57 10.09
N GLU A 360 -16.36 10.61 9.46
CA GLU A 360 -15.84 11.86 8.90
C GLU A 360 -16.67 12.29 7.67
N PRO A 361 -17.31 13.48 7.68
CA PRO A 361 -18.31 13.81 6.68
C PRO A 361 -17.68 14.22 5.34
N MET A 362 -17.48 13.22 4.46
CA MET A 362 -17.00 13.38 3.09
C MET A 362 -17.99 12.85 2.03
N PRO A 363 -19.27 13.27 2.05
CA PRO A 363 -20.34 12.53 1.38
C PRO A 363 -20.25 12.55 -0.16
N VAL A 364 -19.84 13.66 -0.79
CA VAL A 364 -19.66 13.72 -2.27
C VAL A 364 -18.45 12.89 -2.69
N GLU A 365 -17.38 12.95 -1.90
CA GLU A 365 -16.12 12.24 -2.11
C GLU A 365 -16.37 10.73 -2.12
N GLU A 366 -16.99 10.20 -1.07
CA GLU A 366 -17.14 8.76 -0.88
C GLU A 366 -18.20 8.11 -1.76
N CYS A 367 -19.29 8.83 -2.04
CA CYS A 367 -20.25 8.36 -3.05
C CYS A 367 -19.61 8.30 -4.44
N GLY A 368 -18.81 9.32 -4.80
CA GLY A 368 -18.09 9.36 -6.07
C GLY A 368 -17.05 8.25 -6.18
N ASN A 369 -16.22 8.08 -5.15
CA ASN A 369 -15.20 7.04 -5.05
C ASN A 369 -15.80 5.65 -5.29
N ASN A 370 -16.86 5.30 -4.57
CA ASN A 370 -17.51 3.99 -4.70
C ASN A 370 -18.09 3.74 -6.10
N LEU A 371 -18.86 4.68 -6.66
CA LEU A 371 -19.46 4.50 -8.00
C LEU A 371 -18.38 4.33 -9.10
N ILE A 372 -17.27 5.08 -8.98
CA ILE A 372 -16.13 4.97 -9.89
C ILE A 372 -15.45 3.61 -9.75
N MET A 373 -15.12 3.19 -8.53
CA MET A 373 -14.45 1.91 -8.30
C MET A 373 -15.29 0.71 -8.73
N VAL A 374 -16.61 0.72 -8.47
CA VAL A 374 -17.51 -0.37 -8.88
C VAL A 374 -17.57 -0.50 -10.40
N LEU A 375 -17.73 0.62 -11.14
CA LEU A 375 -17.75 0.54 -12.59
C LEU A 375 -16.40 0.08 -13.15
N ALA A 376 -15.29 0.59 -12.63
CA ALA A 376 -13.95 0.15 -13.04
C ALA A 376 -13.74 -1.36 -12.80
N TYR A 377 -14.14 -1.85 -11.62
CA TYR A 377 -14.11 -3.27 -11.30
C TYR A 377 -14.93 -4.10 -12.29
N VAL A 378 -16.17 -3.70 -12.57
CA VAL A 378 -17.06 -4.43 -13.49
C VAL A 378 -16.51 -4.45 -14.91
N GLN A 379 -15.96 -3.32 -15.37
CA GLN A 379 -15.31 -3.23 -16.68
C GLN A 379 -14.11 -4.18 -16.76
N LEU A 380 -13.28 -4.28 -15.71
CA LEU A 380 -12.07 -5.11 -15.73
C LEU A 380 -12.35 -6.61 -15.46
N SER A 381 -13.40 -6.94 -14.73
CA SER A 381 -13.74 -8.32 -14.32
C SER A 381 -14.84 -8.97 -15.17
N ALA A 382 -15.58 -8.19 -15.96
CA ALA A 382 -16.84 -8.58 -16.59
C ALA A 382 -17.96 -8.99 -15.62
N ASN A 383 -17.83 -8.73 -14.32
CA ASN A 383 -18.78 -9.17 -13.31
C ASN A 383 -19.96 -8.20 -13.14
N SER A 384 -20.85 -8.16 -14.14
CA SER A 384 -22.06 -7.30 -14.10
C SER A 384 -23.05 -7.66 -12.99
N ASP A 385 -22.98 -8.88 -12.42
CA ASP A 385 -23.86 -9.29 -11.34
C ASP A 385 -23.55 -8.53 -10.04
N TYR A 386 -22.30 -8.05 -9.87
CA TYR A 386 -21.93 -7.20 -8.74
C TYR A 386 -22.72 -5.89 -8.69
N ILE A 387 -23.00 -5.29 -9.86
CA ILE A 387 -23.89 -4.11 -9.94
C ILE A 387 -25.29 -4.48 -9.46
N LYS A 388 -25.84 -5.61 -9.91
CA LYS A 388 -27.21 -6.02 -9.54
C LYS A 388 -27.33 -6.30 -8.04
N GLN A 389 -26.29 -6.89 -7.45
CA GLN A 389 -26.23 -7.18 -6.03
C GLN A 389 -26.34 -5.91 -5.19
N HIS A 390 -25.64 -4.85 -5.59
CA HIS A 390 -25.52 -3.61 -4.81
C HIS A 390 -26.35 -2.43 -5.38
N TYR A 391 -27.20 -2.66 -6.38
CA TYR A 391 -27.85 -1.58 -7.13
C TYR A 391 -28.67 -0.63 -6.25
N THR A 392 -29.29 -1.14 -5.17
CA THR A 392 -30.11 -0.33 -4.26
C THR A 392 -29.26 0.74 -3.55
N ILE A 393 -28.10 0.36 -3.01
CA ILE A 393 -27.24 1.31 -2.31
C ILE A 393 -26.49 2.23 -3.29
N LEU A 394 -26.05 1.71 -4.44
CA LEU A 394 -25.46 2.54 -5.51
C LEU A 394 -26.44 3.61 -5.99
N LYS A 395 -27.73 3.25 -6.12
CA LYS A 395 -28.79 4.20 -6.45
C LYS A 395 -29.01 5.22 -5.33
N GLN A 396 -28.90 4.83 -4.06
CA GLN A 396 -28.99 5.79 -2.97
C GLN A 396 -27.86 6.83 -3.03
N TRP A 397 -26.62 6.38 -3.27
CA TRP A 397 -25.46 7.25 -3.36
C TRP A 397 -25.49 8.18 -4.57
N VAL A 398 -25.94 7.72 -5.74
CA VAL A 398 -26.05 8.61 -6.92
C VAL A 398 -27.09 9.71 -6.69
N GLU A 399 -28.20 9.44 -5.99
CA GLU A 399 -29.21 10.46 -5.71
C GLU A 399 -28.63 11.58 -4.83
N TYR A 400 -27.76 11.23 -3.87
CA TYR A 400 -26.99 12.23 -3.12
C TYR A 400 -26.08 13.06 -4.04
N LEU A 401 -25.37 12.40 -4.96
CA LEU A 401 -24.53 13.12 -5.92
C LEU A 401 -25.34 14.05 -6.84
N VAL A 402 -26.54 13.66 -7.26
CA VAL A 402 -27.43 14.52 -8.06
C VAL A 402 -27.81 15.77 -7.28
N GLU A 403 -28.04 15.66 -5.96
CA GLU A 403 -28.40 16.82 -5.13
C GLU A 403 -27.20 17.75 -4.86
N ASP A 404 -26.01 17.20 -4.61
CA ASP A 404 -24.91 17.94 -3.98
C ASP A 404 -23.63 18.12 -4.84
N SER A 405 -23.48 17.44 -5.98
CA SER A 405 -22.21 17.46 -6.72
C SER A 405 -21.93 18.74 -7.49
N LEU A 406 -22.95 19.39 -8.09
CA LEU A 406 -22.70 20.54 -8.96
C LEU A 406 -22.17 21.75 -8.16
N LEU A 407 -22.69 21.94 -6.95
CA LEU A 407 -22.32 23.02 -6.02
C LEU A 407 -22.03 22.41 -4.64
N PRO A 408 -20.88 21.73 -4.45
CA PRO A 408 -20.58 21.06 -3.19
C PRO A 408 -20.62 22.04 -2.01
N ALA A 409 -21.31 21.64 -0.95
CA ALA A 409 -21.33 22.39 0.31
C ALA A 409 -19.93 22.54 0.92
N GLU A 410 -19.81 23.31 2.01
CA GLU A 410 -18.58 23.36 2.80
C GLU A 410 -18.34 22.01 3.47
N GLN A 411 -17.55 21.16 2.83
CA GLN A 411 -17.21 19.79 3.27
C GLN A 411 -15.73 19.50 3.03
N LEU A 412 -15.25 18.41 3.62
CA LEU A 412 -13.95 17.85 3.32
C LEU A 412 -14.00 17.08 1.99
N SER A 413 -12.84 16.99 1.34
CA SER A 413 -12.52 15.96 0.36
C SER A 413 -11.40 15.12 0.94
N THR A 414 -10.91 14.15 0.18
CA THR A 414 -9.69 13.38 0.52
C THR A 414 -8.45 14.25 0.79
N ASP A 415 -8.45 15.51 0.36
CA ASP A 415 -7.44 16.51 0.72
C ASP A 415 -7.79 17.20 2.05
N ASP A 416 -8.26 16.45 3.04
CA ASP A 416 -8.76 16.89 4.34
C ASP A 416 -7.71 17.69 5.13
N PHE A 417 -6.43 17.32 4.98
CA PHE A 417 -5.26 17.99 5.51
C PHE A 417 -5.09 19.43 4.97
N ALA A 418 -5.79 19.79 3.89
CA ALA A 418 -5.86 21.15 3.36
C ALA A 418 -7.11 21.93 3.83
N GLY A 419 -8.00 21.26 4.57
CA GLY A 419 -9.18 21.83 5.23
C GLY A 419 -10.44 21.92 4.36
N HIS A 420 -11.57 22.19 5.02
CA HIS A 420 -12.88 22.36 4.39
C HIS A 420 -12.88 23.47 3.34
N LEU A 421 -13.64 23.25 2.27
CA LEU A 421 -13.81 24.26 1.23
C LEU A 421 -15.16 24.07 0.52
N VAL A 422 -15.86 25.18 0.32
CA VAL A 422 -17.13 25.24 -0.42
C VAL A 422 -16.87 25.32 -1.93
N ASN A 423 -17.76 24.72 -2.73
CA ASN A 423 -17.72 24.80 -4.19
C ASN A 423 -16.38 24.34 -4.79
N GLN A 424 -15.80 23.28 -4.23
CA GLN A 424 -14.54 22.71 -4.72
C GLN A 424 -14.71 22.17 -6.14
N THR A 425 -13.93 22.71 -7.08
CA THR A 425 -14.03 22.38 -8.51
C THR A 425 -13.71 20.91 -8.78
N ASN A 426 -12.64 20.38 -8.16
CA ASN A 426 -12.20 19.01 -8.39
C ASN A 426 -13.13 17.97 -7.71
N LEU A 427 -13.72 18.31 -6.55
CA LEU A 427 -14.72 17.47 -5.87
C LEU A 427 -16.04 17.42 -6.66
N ALA A 428 -16.49 18.56 -7.18
CA ALA A 428 -17.66 18.62 -8.04
C ALA A 428 -17.49 17.73 -9.29
N LEU A 429 -16.30 17.77 -9.90
CA LEU A 429 -15.98 16.92 -11.05
C LEU A 429 -16.08 15.42 -10.70
N LYS A 430 -15.57 15.01 -9.53
CA LYS A 430 -15.69 13.61 -9.05
C LYS A 430 -17.16 13.18 -8.96
N GLY A 431 -18.00 13.97 -8.32
CA GLY A 431 -19.43 13.68 -8.21
C GLY A 431 -20.13 13.59 -9.56
N ILE A 432 -19.83 14.50 -10.48
CA ILE A 432 -20.38 14.49 -11.86
C ILE A 432 -19.96 13.24 -12.63
N ILE A 433 -18.69 12.83 -12.52
CA ILE A 433 -18.20 11.58 -13.09
C ILE A 433 -18.88 10.36 -12.44
N GLY A 434 -19.11 10.39 -11.12
CA GLY A 434 -19.86 9.36 -10.40
C GLY A 434 -21.30 9.19 -10.90
N ILE A 435 -21.98 10.28 -11.26
CA ILE A 435 -23.33 10.23 -11.86
C ILE A 435 -23.30 9.52 -13.23
N GLU A 436 -22.36 9.84 -14.11
CA GLU A 436 -22.23 9.14 -15.40
C GLU A 436 -21.76 7.68 -15.21
N ALA A 437 -20.92 7.40 -14.20
CA ALA A 437 -20.54 6.04 -13.86
C ALA A 437 -21.77 5.20 -13.47
N MET A 438 -22.67 5.75 -12.67
CA MET A 438 -23.95 5.10 -12.36
C MET A 438 -24.81 4.92 -13.62
N ALA A 439 -24.89 5.92 -14.50
CA ALA A 439 -25.62 5.79 -15.76
C ALA A 439 -25.12 4.61 -16.61
N ARG A 440 -23.80 4.43 -16.70
CA ARG A 440 -23.18 3.28 -17.35
C ARG A 440 -23.54 1.97 -16.68
N MET A 441 -23.47 1.89 -15.35
CA MET A 441 -23.84 0.71 -14.59
C MET A 441 -25.31 0.34 -14.80
N SER A 442 -26.24 1.30 -14.72
CA SER A 442 -27.66 1.12 -15.02
C SER A 442 -27.87 0.55 -16.43
N LYS A 443 -27.14 1.07 -17.43
CA LYS A 443 -27.21 0.56 -18.80
C LYS A 443 -26.71 -0.89 -18.92
N ILE A 444 -25.62 -1.25 -18.25
CA ILE A 444 -25.06 -2.61 -18.25
C ILE A 444 -26.08 -3.63 -17.74
N ILE A 445 -26.86 -3.30 -16.70
CA ILE A 445 -27.85 -4.23 -16.12
C ILE A 445 -29.26 -4.08 -16.70
N GLY A 446 -29.49 -3.15 -17.63
CA GLY A 446 -30.76 -2.98 -18.33
C GLY A 446 -31.75 -1.98 -17.70
N GLU A 447 -31.33 -1.22 -16.69
CA GLU A 447 -32.11 -0.14 -16.05
C GLU A 447 -32.07 1.13 -16.91
N THR A 448 -32.64 1.05 -18.11
CA THR A 448 -32.54 2.09 -19.16
C THR A 448 -33.08 3.46 -18.76
N ALA A 449 -34.15 3.52 -17.95
CA ALA A 449 -34.72 4.79 -17.52
C ALA A 449 -33.78 5.55 -16.55
N ASP A 450 -33.14 4.81 -15.63
CA ASP A 450 -32.14 5.36 -14.74
C ASP A 450 -30.90 5.82 -15.54
N ALA A 451 -30.44 4.99 -16.49
CA ALA A 451 -29.32 5.31 -17.37
C ALA A 451 -29.55 6.62 -18.14
N ASP A 452 -30.69 6.76 -18.83
CA ASP A 452 -31.02 7.95 -19.62
C ASP A 452 -31.12 9.21 -18.73
N ASN A 453 -31.69 9.07 -17.53
CA ASN A 453 -31.82 10.19 -16.58
C ASN A 453 -30.46 10.66 -16.06
N TYR A 454 -29.64 9.74 -15.53
CA TYR A 454 -28.34 10.09 -14.96
C TYR A 454 -27.35 10.60 -16.00
N THR A 455 -27.33 10.02 -17.22
CA THR A 455 -26.54 10.58 -18.33
C THR A 455 -26.99 12.00 -18.67
N SER A 456 -28.30 12.26 -18.74
CA SER A 456 -28.79 13.62 -19.00
C SER A 456 -28.34 14.62 -17.93
N ILE A 457 -28.35 14.22 -16.66
CA ILE A 457 -27.92 15.07 -15.54
C ILE A 457 -26.40 15.31 -15.60
N ALA A 458 -25.60 14.26 -15.77
CA ALA A 458 -24.15 14.38 -15.84
C ALA A 458 -23.70 15.31 -16.98
N HIS A 459 -24.31 15.22 -18.16
CA HIS A 459 -24.01 16.08 -19.30
C HIS A 459 -24.47 17.55 -19.12
N ASP A 460 -25.59 17.78 -18.45
CA ASP A 460 -25.99 19.14 -18.05
C ASP A 460 -25.01 19.71 -17.01
N TYR A 461 -24.59 18.90 -16.04
CA TYR A 461 -23.69 19.31 -14.98
C TYR A 461 -22.29 19.59 -15.48
N ILE A 462 -21.71 18.76 -16.36
CA ILE A 462 -20.37 19.00 -16.88
C ILE A 462 -20.29 20.31 -17.69
N THR A 463 -21.36 20.64 -18.42
CA THR A 463 -21.47 21.92 -19.16
C THR A 463 -21.47 23.11 -18.21
N LYS A 464 -22.19 23.02 -17.08
CA LYS A 464 -22.23 24.06 -16.05
C LYS A 464 -20.92 24.15 -15.28
N TRP A 465 -20.36 23.00 -14.90
CA TRP A 465 -19.09 22.87 -14.21
C TRP A 465 -17.96 23.53 -15.00
N GLU A 466 -17.90 23.34 -16.32
CA GLU A 466 -16.88 23.98 -17.16
C GLU A 466 -16.98 25.52 -17.09
N ALA A 467 -18.19 26.06 -17.12
CA ALA A 467 -18.43 27.51 -17.02
C ALA A 467 -18.11 28.09 -15.63
N LEU A 468 -18.21 27.27 -14.57
CA LEU A 468 -17.98 27.67 -13.18
C LEU A 468 -16.53 27.47 -12.73
N GLY A 469 -15.89 26.42 -13.23
CA GLY A 469 -14.63 25.89 -12.72
C GLY A 469 -13.41 26.14 -13.61
N ILE A 470 -13.59 26.59 -14.86
CA ILE A 470 -12.46 26.88 -15.77
C ILE A 470 -12.30 28.38 -15.95
N ASN A 471 -11.13 28.91 -15.55
CA ASN A 471 -10.74 30.28 -15.83
C ASN A 471 -10.25 30.41 -17.28
N LYS A 472 -11.19 30.57 -18.21
CA LYS A 472 -10.91 30.80 -19.63
C LYS A 472 -10.31 32.18 -19.94
N ALA A 473 -10.33 33.10 -18.97
CA ALA A 473 -9.79 34.45 -19.12
C ALA A 473 -8.28 34.54 -18.77
N ALA A 474 -7.74 33.54 -18.06
CA ALA A 474 -6.31 33.43 -17.78
C ALA A 474 -5.50 33.03 -19.02
N ASP A 475 -4.20 33.33 -18.99
CA ASP A 475 -3.23 32.94 -20.02
C ASP A 475 -1.97 32.36 -19.34
N PRO A 476 -1.76 31.02 -19.37
CA PRO A 476 -2.66 30.02 -19.94
C PRO A 476 -3.94 29.81 -19.11
N GLN A 477 -4.99 29.32 -19.78
CA GLN A 477 -6.24 28.91 -19.14
C GLN A 477 -5.99 27.76 -18.16
N HIS A 478 -6.82 27.64 -17.12
CA HIS A 478 -6.72 26.57 -16.12
C HIS A 478 -8.01 26.42 -15.32
N SER A 479 -8.15 25.31 -14.58
CA SER A 479 -9.20 25.16 -13.58
C SER A 479 -8.89 25.94 -12.31
N ILE A 480 -9.90 26.52 -11.69
CA ILE A 480 -9.80 27.18 -10.38
C ILE A 480 -10.04 26.20 -9.25
N LEU A 481 -9.51 26.47 -8.06
CA LEU A 481 -9.66 25.60 -6.89
C LEU A 481 -11.13 25.51 -6.42
N ASN A 482 -11.80 26.66 -6.37
CA ASN A 482 -13.21 26.75 -6.02
C ASN A 482 -13.93 27.80 -6.86
N TYR A 483 -15.23 27.60 -7.11
CA TYR A 483 -16.00 28.49 -7.98
C TYR A 483 -15.98 29.95 -7.54
N ASN A 484 -16.02 30.85 -8.51
CA ASN A 484 -15.98 32.31 -8.34
C ASN A 484 -14.67 32.84 -7.72
N ASN A 485 -13.57 32.08 -7.83
CA ASN A 485 -12.26 32.49 -7.36
C ASN A 485 -11.18 32.32 -8.45
N ASP A 486 -11.21 33.23 -9.42
CA ASP A 486 -10.33 33.26 -10.60
C ASP A 486 -8.84 33.41 -10.27
N SER A 487 -8.48 33.67 -9.01
CA SER A 487 -7.09 33.81 -8.55
C SER A 487 -6.43 32.50 -8.14
N THR A 488 -7.19 31.39 -8.16
CA THR A 488 -6.73 30.08 -7.66
C THR A 488 -6.58 29.06 -8.78
N HIS A 489 -5.85 28.00 -8.48
CA HIS A 489 -5.70 26.81 -9.31
C HIS A 489 -5.46 25.58 -8.43
N GLY A 490 -5.50 24.40 -9.03
CA GLY A 490 -5.10 23.13 -8.41
C GLY A 490 -5.02 22.00 -9.41
N LEU A 491 -4.44 20.88 -8.97
CA LEU A 491 -4.41 19.63 -9.72
C LEU A 491 -5.84 19.12 -9.92
N LEU A 492 -6.21 18.90 -11.17
CA LEU A 492 -7.51 18.35 -11.53
C LEU A 492 -7.45 16.81 -11.63
N TYR A 493 -7.01 16.15 -10.56
CA TYR A 493 -6.71 14.72 -10.57
C TYR A 493 -7.95 13.83 -10.78
N ASN A 494 -9.16 14.28 -10.43
CA ASN A 494 -10.37 13.50 -10.66
C ASN A 494 -10.76 13.38 -12.13
N LEU A 495 -10.14 14.18 -13.00
CA LEU A 495 -10.28 14.08 -14.45
C LEU A 495 -9.77 12.73 -15.00
N TYR A 496 -8.86 12.07 -14.28
CA TYR A 496 -8.39 10.72 -14.57
C TYR A 496 -9.54 9.71 -14.73
N ASN A 497 -10.56 9.82 -13.88
CA ASN A 497 -11.65 8.84 -13.82
C ASN A 497 -12.50 8.78 -15.09
N ASP A 498 -12.67 9.90 -15.79
CA ASP A 498 -13.38 9.91 -17.08
C ASP A 498 -12.69 9.02 -18.12
N ARG A 499 -11.34 9.02 -18.13
CA ARG A 499 -10.52 8.17 -19.00
C ARG A 499 -10.43 6.74 -18.48
N LEU A 500 -10.27 6.54 -17.17
CA LEU A 500 -10.29 5.22 -16.54
C LEU A 500 -11.60 4.48 -16.85
N LEU A 501 -12.73 5.17 -16.86
CA LEU A 501 -14.04 4.54 -17.07
C LEU A 501 -14.52 4.60 -18.53
N ASN A 502 -13.76 5.27 -19.40
CA ASN A 502 -14.11 5.50 -20.81
C ASN A 502 -15.53 6.10 -20.97
N LEU A 503 -15.81 7.17 -20.22
CA LEU A 503 -17.11 7.82 -20.22
C LEU A 503 -17.28 8.78 -21.40
N SER A 504 -16.21 9.47 -21.78
CA SER A 504 -16.23 10.57 -22.75
C SER A 504 -17.19 11.70 -22.34
N LEU A 505 -17.28 11.96 -21.04
CA LEU A 505 -18.12 13.01 -20.45
C LEU A 505 -17.43 14.37 -20.53
N VAL A 506 -16.14 14.42 -20.18
CA VAL A 506 -15.38 15.68 -20.12
C VAL A 506 -14.78 16.02 -21.50
N PRO A 507 -14.98 17.24 -22.04
CA PRO A 507 -14.42 17.64 -23.32
C PRO A 507 -12.88 17.57 -23.35
N GLN A 508 -12.31 17.17 -24.49
CA GLN A 508 -10.84 17.09 -24.68
C GLN A 508 -10.14 18.44 -24.39
N GLU A 509 -10.78 19.57 -24.68
CA GLU A 509 -10.25 20.92 -24.40
C GLU A 509 -9.84 21.08 -22.93
N VAL A 510 -10.54 20.46 -21.97
CA VAL A 510 -10.20 20.55 -20.54
C VAL A 510 -8.86 19.85 -20.23
N TYR A 511 -8.60 18.71 -20.87
CA TYR A 511 -7.33 17.99 -20.74
C TYR A 511 -6.17 18.81 -21.31
N ASP A 512 -6.40 19.43 -22.47
CA ASP A 512 -5.41 20.27 -23.15
C ASP A 512 -5.11 21.53 -22.32
N ILE A 513 -6.15 22.16 -21.74
CA ILE A 513 -6.04 23.30 -20.82
C ILE A 513 -5.12 22.95 -19.64
N GLN A 514 -5.39 21.85 -18.94
CA GLN A 514 -4.57 21.44 -17.80
C GLN A 514 -3.14 21.07 -18.21
N SER A 515 -2.99 20.33 -19.31
CA SER A 515 -1.67 19.94 -19.83
C SER A 515 -0.79 21.15 -20.14
N ASN A 516 -1.37 22.24 -20.66
CA ASN A 516 -0.66 23.48 -20.93
C ASN A 516 -0.37 24.31 -19.67
N PHE A 517 -1.22 24.19 -18.64
CA PHE A 517 -1.08 24.97 -17.41
C PHE A 517 -0.01 24.42 -16.46
N TYR A 518 -0.01 23.11 -16.18
CA TYR A 518 0.88 22.52 -15.15
C TYR A 518 2.37 22.87 -15.31
N PRO A 519 2.97 22.87 -16.52
CA PRO A 519 4.37 23.27 -16.69
C PRO A 519 4.68 24.71 -16.28
N THR A 520 3.67 25.59 -16.18
CA THR A 520 3.83 27.00 -15.82
C THR A 520 3.87 27.24 -14.31
N VAL A 521 3.40 26.27 -13.51
CA VAL A 521 3.28 26.38 -12.05
C VAL A 521 4.10 25.32 -11.30
N LYS A 522 4.75 24.39 -12.01
CA LYS A 522 5.63 23.40 -11.39
C LYS A 522 6.81 24.06 -10.64
N GLU A 523 7.23 23.40 -9.58
CA GLU A 523 8.41 23.71 -8.79
C GLU A 523 9.51 22.65 -9.07
N THR A 524 10.49 22.53 -8.18
CA THR A 524 11.66 21.66 -8.37
C THR A 524 11.33 20.17 -8.46
N TYR A 525 10.33 19.73 -7.68
CA TYR A 525 10.02 18.32 -7.44
C TYR A 525 8.58 17.93 -7.78
N GLY A 526 7.76 18.86 -8.28
CA GLY A 526 6.38 18.57 -8.64
C GLY A 526 5.57 19.84 -8.87
N VAL A 527 4.27 19.69 -9.09
CA VAL A 527 3.30 20.78 -9.19
C VAL A 527 2.56 20.87 -7.86
N PRO A 528 2.50 22.05 -7.21
CA PRO A 528 1.72 22.21 -5.98
C PRO A 528 0.27 21.73 -6.15
N LEU A 529 -0.25 21.02 -5.15
CA LEU A 529 -1.60 20.44 -5.16
C LEU A 529 -2.65 21.50 -5.51
N ASP A 530 -2.56 22.66 -4.87
CA ASP A 530 -3.36 23.84 -5.18
C ASP A 530 -2.72 25.12 -4.62
N THR A 531 -3.34 26.27 -4.87
CA THR A 531 -2.84 27.60 -4.46
C THR A 531 -2.70 27.80 -2.94
N ARG A 532 -3.27 26.94 -2.08
CA ARG A 532 -3.21 27.12 -0.61
C ARG A 532 -1.82 26.85 -0.05
N ASN A 533 -1.07 25.93 -0.67
CA ASN A 533 0.20 25.41 -0.13
C ASN A 533 1.19 25.09 -1.25
N LYS A 534 2.41 24.71 -0.87
CA LYS A 534 3.47 24.28 -1.79
C LYS A 534 3.67 22.77 -1.84
N TYR A 535 2.98 22.02 -1.00
CA TYR A 535 3.05 20.57 -1.03
C TYR A 535 2.25 19.99 -2.19
N THR A 536 2.55 18.75 -2.53
CA THR A 536 1.83 17.96 -3.54
C THR A 536 1.62 16.53 -3.06
N LYS A 537 0.82 15.77 -3.81
CA LYS A 537 0.68 14.33 -3.63
C LYS A 537 1.14 13.53 -4.83
N THR A 538 1.96 12.52 -4.56
CA THR A 538 2.55 11.65 -5.59
C THR A 538 1.49 10.97 -6.44
N ASP A 539 0.48 10.38 -5.82
CA ASP A 539 -0.63 9.71 -6.50
C ASP A 539 -1.48 10.68 -7.36
N TRP A 540 -1.81 11.86 -6.85
CA TRP A 540 -2.53 12.89 -7.62
C TRP A 540 -1.74 13.40 -8.82
N GLU A 541 -0.43 13.59 -8.69
CA GLU A 541 0.42 13.93 -9.83
C GLU A 541 0.42 12.84 -10.90
N LEU A 542 0.46 11.56 -10.51
CA LEU A 542 0.40 10.46 -11.48
C LEU A 542 -0.99 10.31 -12.10
N PHE A 543 -2.07 10.64 -11.39
CA PHE A 543 -3.41 10.69 -11.98
C PHE A 543 -3.49 11.80 -13.04
N CYS A 544 -2.94 12.97 -12.77
CA CYS A 544 -2.82 14.04 -13.76
C CYS A 544 -1.92 13.64 -14.93
N ALA A 545 -0.75 13.04 -14.66
CA ALA A 545 0.18 12.58 -15.69
C ALA A 545 -0.47 11.55 -16.62
N ALA A 546 -1.33 10.67 -16.09
CA ALA A 546 -2.00 9.63 -16.86
C ALA A 546 -2.93 10.15 -17.96
N ILE A 547 -3.38 11.40 -17.85
CA ILE A 547 -4.33 11.99 -18.80
C ILE A 547 -3.80 13.27 -19.45
N ALA A 548 -2.56 13.65 -19.16
CA ALA A 548 -1.90 14.82 -19.75
C ALA A 548 -1.31 14.50 -21.14
N SER A 549 -0.88 15.54 -21.85
CA SER A 549 0.00 15.38 -23.02
C SER A 549 1.28 14.62 -22.63
N VAL A 550 1.92 13.96 -23.60
CA VAL A 550 3.17 13.21 -23.37
C VAL A 550 4.24 14.09 -22.73
N GLU A 551 4.38 15.34 -23.19
CA GLU A 551 5.36 16.28 -22.64
C GLU A 551 5.08 16.62 -21.18
N THR A 552 3.81 16.86 -20.81
CA THR A 552 3.44 17.22 -19.44
C THR A 552 3.44 16.00 -18.50
N ARG A 553 3.07 14.82 -19.02
CA ARG A 553 3.24 13.54 -18.32
C ARG A 553 4.69 13.31 -17.93
N ASP A 554 5.60 13.48 -18.89
CA ASP A 554 7.03 13.23 -18.67
C ASP A 554 7.62 14.21 -17.66
N ILE A 555 7.09 15.44 -17.58
CA ILE A 555 7.43 16.42 -16.53
C ILE A 555 7.11 15.86 -15.14
N PHE A 556 5.85 15.50 -14.86
CA PHE A 556 5.45 14.94 -13.55
C PHE A 556 6.30 13.73 -13.15
N ILE A 557 6.46 12.78 -14.08
CA ILE A 557 7.22 11.55 -13.83
C ILE A 557 8.69 11.86 -13.54
N SER A 558 9.30 12.78 -14.29
CA SER A 558 10.70 13.15 -14.08
C SER A 558 10.93 13.89 -12.77
N ASP A 559 9.98 14.72 -12.34
CA ASP A 559 10.07 15.50 -11.11
C ASP A 559 9.97 14.59 -9.88
N ILE A 560 9.05 13.62 -9.89
CA ILE A 560 8.93 12.62 -8.82
C ILE A 560 10.16 11.70 -8.78
N ALA A 561 10.64 11.23 -9.94
CA ALA A 561 11.85 10.40 -9.98
C ALA A 561 13.08 11.16 -9.46
N LYS A 562 13.18 12.47 -9.75
CA LYS A 562 14.20 13.34 -9.18
C LYS A 562 14.04 13.48 -7.67
N TRP A 563 12.81 13.68 -7.17
CA TRP A 563 12.55 13.72 -5.74
C TRP A 563 12.97 12.44 -5.03
N ILE A 564 12.62 11.26 -5.56
CA ILE A 564 13.04 9.97 -5.02
C ILE A 564 14.57 9.87 -4.93
N ALA A 565 15.29 10.40 -5.92
CA ALA A 565 16.75 10.36 -5.96
C ALA A 565 17.43 11.38 -5.02
N GLU A 566 16.79 12.51 -4.74
CA GLU A 566 17.39 13.65 -4.03
C GLU A 566 16.82 13.88 -2.62
N THR A 567 15.70 13.23 -2.27
CA THR A 567 14.98 13.48 -1.01
C THR A 567 15.88 13.26 0.21
N PRO A 568 15.90 14.20 1.17
CA PRO A 568 16.66 14.05 2.42
C PRO A 568 15.95 13.14 3.43
N SER A 569 14.73 12.69 3.12
CA SER A 569 13.91 11.88 4.02
C SER A 569 14.41 10.43 4.05
N SER A 570 14.54 9.87 5.26
CA SER A 570 14.76 8.44 5.47
C SER A 570 13.46 7.67 5.71
N HIS A 571 12.31 8.31 5.49
CA HIS A 571 11.00 7.68 5.65
C HIS A 571 10.67 6.78 4.44
N PRO A 572 9.72 5.83 4.60
CA PRO A 572 9.15 5.11 3.46
C PRO A 572 8.61 6.08 2.40
N PHE A 573 8.41 5.57 1.18
CA PHE A 573 7.99 6.37 0.02
C PHE A 573 6.74 7.19 0.36
N SER A 574 6.89 8.51 0.41
CA SER A 574 5.83 9.40 0.86
C SER A 574 4.88 9.75 -0.29
N ASP A 575 3.61 9.89 0.05
CA ASP A 575 2.57 10.43 -0.81
C ASP A 575 2.38 11.94 -0.61
N LEU A 576 3.11 12.62 0.29
CA LEU A 576 2.98 14.06 0.53
C LEU A 576 4.33 14.72 0.87
N TYR A 577 4.74 15.68 0.05
CA TYR A 577 6.02 16.38 0.21
C TYR A 577 5.95 17.82 -0.34
N GLU A 578 6.87 18.67 0.13
CA GLU A 578 7.03 20.05 -0.36
C GLU A 578 7.67 20.07 -1.76
N THR A 579 7.01 20.68 -2.73
CA THR A 579 7.46 20.63 -4.15
C THR A 579 8.71 21.46 -4.44
N ASP A 580 9.06 22.42 -3.58
CA ASP A 580 10.25 23.26 -3.75
C ASP A 580 11.50 22.68 -3.06
N THR A 581 11.36 22.06 -1.89
CA THR A 581 12.47 21.51 -1.10
C THR A 581 12.59 19.98 -1.12
N GLY A 582 11.51 19.26 -1.47
CA GLY A 582 11.45 17.80 -1.43
C GLY A 582 11.36 17.22 -0.01
N THR A 583 11.17 18.07 1.00
CA THR A 583 11.08 17.64 2.41
C THR A 583 9.66 17.19 2.76
N GLN A 584 9.54 16.37 3.80
CA GLN A 584 8.25 16.08 4.43
C GLN A 584 7.56 17.38 4.86
N VAL A 585 6.23 17.45 4.69
CA VAL A 585 5.42 18.60 5.12
C VAL A 585 5.41 18.70 6.64
N SER A 586 5.66 19.90 7.16
CA SER A 586 5.72 20.11 8.61
C SER A 586 4.34 19.91 9.24
N GLY A 587 4.24 19.00 10.21
CA GLY A 587 3.01 18.73 10.96
C GLY A 587 2.07 17.69 10.32
N ILE A 588 2.41 17.15 9.15
CA ILE A 588 1.66 16.06 8.50
C ILE A 588 2.60 14.89 8.26
N ASP A 589 2.33 13.76 8.92
CA ASP A 589 3.27 12.65 9.03
C ASP A 589 3.00 11.48 8.08
N PHE A 590 2.52 11.76 6.86
CA PHE A 590 2.18 10.73 5.88
C PHE A 590 3.42 9.93 5.43
N LYS A 591 3.44 8.65 5.82
CA LYS A 591 4.51 7.68 5.65
C LYS A 591 3.91 6.30 5.42
N ALA A 592 4.49 5.53 4.50
CA ALA A 592 4.09 4.14 4.26
C ALA A 592 2.59 3.96 3.89
N ARG A 593 1.90 5.04 3.48
CA ARG A 593 0.48 4.97 3.11
C ARG A 593 0.29 4.11 1.86
N PRO A 594 -0.83 3.36 1.77
CA PRO A 594 -1.12 2.55 0.60
C PRO A 594 -1.53 3.34 -0.65
N VAL A 595 -1.86 4.63 -0.50
CA VAL A 595 -2.26 5.50 -1.60
C VAL A 595 -1.22 5.60 -2.72
N VAL A 596 0.05 5.28 -2.43
CA VAL A 596 1.12 5.16 -3.45
C VAL A 596 0.82 4.08 -4.51
N GLY A 597 -0.12 3.17 -4.25
CA GLY A 597 -0.70 2.29 -5.26
C GLY A 597 -1.28 3.06 -6.47
N GLY A 598 -1.66 4.32 -6.28
CA GLY A 598 -2.13 5.23 -7.31
C GLY A 598 -1.10 5.55 -8.39
N THR A 599 0.19 5.36 -8.10
CA THR A 599 1.25 5.53 -9.10
C THR A 599 1.11 4.58 -10.31
N PHE A 600 0.32 3.52 -10.20
CA PHE A 600 0.01 2.58 -11.28
C PHE A 600 -1.06 3.11 -12.27
N ALA A 601 -1.58 4.32 -12.08
CA ALA A 601 -2.66 4.90 -12.91
C ALA A 601 -2.41 4.83 -14.42
N LEU A 602 -1.19 5.09 -14.89
CA LEU A 602 -0.88 5.05 -16.32
C LEU A 602 -0.97 3.63 -16.91
N LEU A 603 -0.72 2.60 -16.09
CA LEU A 603 -0.80 1.19 -16.50
C LEU A 603 -2.24 0.70 -16.69
N LEU A 604 -3.24 1.52 -16.36
CA LEU A 604 -4.65 1.24 -16.60
C LEU A 604 -5.22 1.95 -17.84
N LEU A 605 -4.38 2.69 -18.57
CA LEU A 605 -4.74 3.38 -19.81
C LEU A 605 -3.85 2.91 -20.96
N ASP A 606 -4.40 2.90 -22.17
CA ASP A 606 -3.62 2.55 -23.37
C ASP A 606 -2.62 3.66 -23.72
N TRP A 607 -1.42 3.27 -24.12
CA TRP A 607 -0.36 4.17 -24.58
C TRP A 607 0.28 3.63 -25.87
N ASP A 608 1.00 4.48 -26.60
CA ASP A 608 1.71 3.99 -27.78
C ASP A 608 2.77 2.96 -27.37
N GLY A 609 2.66 1.74 -27.90
CA GLY A 609 3.52 0.61 -27.51
C GLY A 609 3.13 -0.13 -26.22
N TYR A 610 2.01 0.22 -25.57
CA TYR A 610 1.50 -0.47 -24.39
C TYR A 610 -0.03 -0.62 -24.43
N SER A 611 -0.52 -1.82 -24.13
CA SER A 611 -1.96 -2.06 -23.98
C SER A 611 -2.28 -2.32 -22.52
N ALA A 612 -3.22 -1.53 -21.99
CA ALA A 612 -3.70 -1.70 -20.62
C ALA A 612 -4.43 -3.04 -20.45
N PRO A 613 -4.64 -3.51 -19.21
CA PRO A 613 -5.56 -4.60 -18.93
C PRO A 613 -6.91 -4.36 -19.64
N PRO A 614 -7.42 -5.35 -20.39
CA PRO A 614 -8.59 -5.13 -21.23
C PRO A 614 -9.82 -4.84 -20.38
N LYS A 615 -10.59 -3.82 -20.78
CA LYS A 615 -11.96 -3.61 -20.30
C LYS A 615 -12.89 -4.53 -21.08
N LEU A 616 -13.59 -5.40 -20.36
CA LEU A 616 -14.42 -6.50 -20.85
C LEU A 616 -15.90 -6.10 -21.03
N LEU A 617 -16.32 -4.93 -20.53
CA LEU A 617 -17.69 -4.40 -20.61
C LEU A 617 -17.75 -2.92 -21.00
#